data_AF-A0A015K1L8-F1
#
_entry.id   AF-A0A015K1L8-F1
#
_cell.length_a   1.000
_cell.length_b   1.000
_cell.length_c   1.000
_cell.angle_alpha   90.00
_cell.angle_beta   90.00
_cell.angle_gamma   90.00
#
_symmetry.space_group_name_H-M   'P 1'
#
loop_
_entity.id
_entity.type
_entity.pdbx_description
1 polymer ?
#
loop_
_entity_poly.entity_id
_entity_poly.type
_entity_poly.pdbx_seq_one_letter_code
_entity_poly.pdbx_strand_id
1 'polypeptide(L)'
;MQAIVESLLPLEYSIPELSLVMDDKFNTNVLEKLDKIIEKEDEKVLLGRSYAYWSKEYKETKQTTIGEILDSGVNQLKSYMNIISKVKQVIILVQEYLTNGLK
;
A
#
# COMPACT_ATOMS: atom_id res chain seq x y z
N MET A 1 6.90 -13.90 -6.78
CA MET A 1 7.03 -12.50 -6.28
C MET A 1 5.98 -11.57 -6.89
N GLN A 2 5.61 -11.75 -8.17
CA GLN A 2 4.49 -11.09 -8.86
C GLN A 2 3.17 -11.04 -8.05
N ALA A 3 2.76 -12.18 -7.48
CA ALA A 3 1.48 -12.33 -6.80
C ALA A 3 1.33 -11.54 -5.48
N ILE A 4 2.43 -11.14 -4.83
CA ILE A 4 2.39 -10.36 -3.58
C ILE A 4 2.17 -8.87 -3.88
N VAL A 5 2.71 -8.39 -5.01
CA VAL A 5 2.52 -7.00 -5.45
C VAL A 5 1.08 -6.78 -5.93
N GLU A 6 0.51 -7.77 -6.63
CA GLU A 6 -0.88 -7.75 -7.09
C GLU A 6 -1.92 -7.93 -5.98
N SER A 7 -1.58 -8.60 -4.87
CA SER A 7 -2.53 -8.82 -3.75
C SER A 7 -2.56 -7.67 -2.74
N LEU A 8 -1.54 -6.81 -2.71
CA LEU A 8 -1.43 -5.69 -1.78
C LEU A 8 -2.01 -4.37 -2.33
N LEU A 9 -2.26 -4.29 -3.64
CA LEU A 9 -2.88 -3.12 -4.27
C LEU A 9 -4.26 -3.52 -4.83
N PRO A 10 -5.36 -2.88 -4.38
CA PRO A 10 -6.67 -3.09 -4.98
C PRO A 10 -6.62 -2.82 -6.49
N LEU A 11 -7.24 -3.70 -7.29
CA LEU A 11 -7.32 -3.64 -8.76
C LEU A 11 -7.84 -2.30 -9.34
N GLU A 12 -8.35 -1.41 -8.49
CA GLU A 12 -8.79 -0.06 -8.84
C GLU A 12 -7.66 0.95 -9.05
N TYR A 13 -6.45 0.67 -8.57
CA TYR A 13 -5.29 1.58 -8.67
C TYR A 13 -4.24 1.01 -9.63
N SER A 14 -4.61 0.88 -10.91
CA SER A 14 -3.62 0.65 -11.96
C SER A 14 -2.85 1.95 -12.19
N ILE A 15 -1.67 2.04 -11.58
CA ILE A 15 -0.70 3.11 -11.83
C ILE A 15 -0.11 2.83 -13.23
N PRO A 16 -0.34 3.70 -14.25
CA PRO A 16 0.18 3.47 -15.60
C PRO A 16 1.70 3.30 -15.63
N GLU A 17 2.42 3.96 -14.71
CA GLU A 17 3.86 3.81 -14.56
C GLU A 17 4.28 2.40 -14.11
N LEU A 18 3.46 1.65 -13.35
CA LEU A 18 3.74 0.26 -12.98
C LEU A 18 3.37 -0.71 -14.12
N SER A 19 2.35 -0.38 -14.92
CA SER A 19 2.02 -1.13 -16.13
C SER A 19 3.16 -1.06 -17.16
N LEU A 20 3.89 0.06 -17.21
CA LEU A 20 5.10 0.23 -18.03
C LEU A 20 6.31 -0.57 -17.50
N VAL A 21 6.40 -0.82 -16.19
CA VAL A 21 7.46 -1.65 -15.58
C VAL A 21 7.31 -3.13 -15.94
N MET A 22 6.09 -3.59 -16.27
CA MET A 22 5.82 -4.98 -16.68
C MET A 22 6.02 -5.25 -18.18
N ASP A 23 6.18 -4.22 -19.00
CA ASP A 23 6.73 -4.41 -20.34
C ASP A 23 8.25 -4.65 -20.18
N ASP A 24 8.77 -5.78 -20.67
CA ASP A 24 10.17 -6.24 -20.63
C ASP A 24 11.20 -5.28 -21.31
N LYS A 25 10.86 -4.00 -21.46
CA LYS A 25 11.52 -2.99 -22.27
C LYS A 25 12.19 -1.88 -21.47
N PHE A 26 12.28 -2.00 -20.14
CA PHE A 26 13.20 -1.17 -19.36
C PHE A 26 14.57 -1.84 -19.30
N ASN A 27 15.50 -1.31 -20.09
CA ASN A 27 16.93 -1.59 -19.96
C ASN A 27 17.30 -1.43 -18.46
N THR A 28 17.86 -2.46 -17.83
CA THR A 28 18.24 -2.48 -16.39
C THR A 28 19.01 -1.23 -15.95
N ASN A 29 19.73 -0.61 -16.89
CA ASN A 29 20.42 0.67 -16.74
C ASN A 29 19.50 1.86 -16.35
N VAL A 30 18.19 1.82 -16.62
CA VAL A 30 17.25 2.91 -16.29
C VAL A 30 16.76 2.80 -14.85
N LEU A 31 16.39 1.59 -14.40
CA LEU A 31 16.00 1.32 -13.02
C LEU A 31 17.16 1.62 -12.06
N GLU A 32 18.37 1.17 -12.40
CA GLU A 32 19.57 1.46 -11.60
C GLU A 32 19.89 2.96 -11.52
N LYS A 33 19.61 3.72 -12.58
CA LYS A 33 19.78 5.18 -12.57
C LYS A 33 18.72 5.87 -11.72
N LEU A 34 17.47 5.41 -11.79
CA LEU A 34 16.38 5.95 -10.98
C LEU A 34 16.63 5.70 -9.49
N ASP A 35 17.11 4.51 -9.13
CA ASP A 35 17.45 4.16 -7.76
C ASP A 35 18.50 5.11 -7.18
N LYS A 36 19.61 5.32 -7.92
CA LYS A 36 20.67 6.28 -7.56
C LYS A 36 20.21 7.74 -7.47
N ILE A 37 19.15 8.11 -8.19
CA ILE A 37 18.57 9.45 -8.14
C ILE A 37 17.73 9.59 -6.87
N ILE A 38 16.84 8.64 -6.61
CA ILE A 38 15.94 8.65 -5.46
C ILE A 38 16.73 8.58 -4.16
N GLU A 39 17.78 7.76 -4.07
CA GLU A 39 18.64 7.65 -2.87
C GLU A 39 19.30 8.98 -2.47
N LYS A 40 19.49 9.90 -3.41
CA LYS A 40 20.17 11.18 -3.17
C LYS A 40 19.21 12.33 -2.88
N GLU A 41 17.92 12.10 -3.02
CA GLU A 41 16.92 13.14 -2.85
C GLU A 41 16.48 13.30 -1.40
N ASP A 42 16.07 14.53 -1.06
CA ASP A 42 15.51 14.82 0.24
C ASP A 42 14.11 14.17 0.38
N GLU A 43 13.88 13.55 1.53
CA GLU A 43 12.63 12.83 1.82
C GLU A 43 11.39 13.72 1.62
N LYS A 44 11.44 14.99 2.06
CA LYS A 44 10.28 15.89 1.92
C LYS A 44 10.00 16.21 0.47
N VAL A 45 11.04 16.32 -0.35
CA VAL A 45 10.92 16.54 -1.80
C VAL A 45 10.30 15.32 -2.46
N LEU A 46 10.77 14.12 -2.11
CA LEU A 46 10.21 12.86 -2.63
C LEU A 46 8.74 12.70 -2.26
N LEU A 47 8.40 12.88 -0.98
CA LEU A 47 7.03 12.79 -0.49
C LEU A 47 6.12 13.86 -1.11
N GLY A 48 6.65 15.06 -1.39
CA GLY A 48 5.92 16.15 -2.00
C GLY A 48 5.69 16.02 -3.51
N ARG A 49 6.24 14.99 -4.18
CA ARG A 49 6.00 14.79 -5.62
C ARG A 49 4.53 14.53 -5.87
N SER A 50 3.92 15.44 -6.63
CA SER A 50 2.57 15.23 -7.11
C SER A 50 2.58 14.24 -8.27
N TYR A 51 1.66 13.31 -8.28
CA TYR A 51 1.34 12.53 -9.47
C TYR A 51 -0.17 12.56 -9.71
N ALA A 52 -0.54 12.40 -10.97
CA ALA A 52 -1.93 12.42 -11.40
C ALA A 52 -2.34 11.02 -11.84
N TYR A 53 -3.52 10.57 -11.41
CA TYR A 53 -4.07 9.27 -11.77
C TYR A 53 -5.51 9.40 -12.24
N TRP A 54 -5.92 8.50 -13.13
CA TRP A 54 -7.31 8.43 -13.58
C TRP A 54 -8.16 7.70 -12.56
N SER A 55 -9.13 8.41 -11.96
CA SER A 55 -10.05 7.81 -11.02
C SER A 55 -11.27 7.25 -11.75
N LYS A 56 -11.45 5.93 -11.69
CA LYS A 56 -12.61 5.26 -12.31
C LYS A 56 -13.93 5.62 -11.64
N GLU A 57 -13.95 5.75 -10.33
CA GLU A 57 -15.13 6.06 -9.52
C GLU A 57 -15.71 7.43 -9.89
N TYR A 58 -14.83 8.44 -10.01
CA TYR A 58 -15.23 9.82 -10.28
C TYR A 58 -15.16 10.19 -11.77
N LYS A 59 -14.65 9.28 -12.61
CA LYS A 59 -14.43 9.47 -14.07
C LYS A 59 -13.65 10.75 -14.39
N GLU A 60 -12.65 11.06 -13.58
CA GLU A 60 -11.81 12.25 -13.70
C GLU A 60 -10.36 11.96 -13.30
N THR A 61 -9.44 12.79 -13.78
CA THR A 61 -8.05 12.76 -13.32
C THR A 61 -7.95 13.46 -11.97
N LYS A 62 -7.43 12.74 -10.98
CA LYS A 62 -7.14 13.28 -9.65
C LYS A 62 -5.65 13.47 -9.47
N GLN A 63 -5.27 14.48 -8.70
CA GLN A 63 -3.89 14.74 -8.31
C GLN A 63 -3.73 14.44 -6.81
N THR A 64 -2.61 13.84 -6.45
CA THR A 64 -2.23 13.57 -5.06
C THR A 64 -0.70 13.59 -4.95
N THR A 65 -0.17 13.47 -3.74
CA THR A 65 1.27 13.36 -3.50
C THR A 65 1.66 11.95 -3.06
N ILE A 66 2.94 11.60 -3.22
CA ILE A 66 3.48 10.33 -2.72
C ILE A 66 3.25 10.21 -1.20
N GLY A 67 3.44 11.30 -0.45
CA GLY A 67 3.21 11.33 0.99
C GLY A 67 1.77 11.00 1.39
N GLU A 68 0.78 11.64 0.77
CA GLU A 68 -0.65 11.39 1.07
C GLU A 68 -1.05 9.93 0.86
N ILE A 69 -0.52 9.30 -0.19
CA ILE A 69 -0.81 7.89 -0.52
C ILE A 69 -0.16 6.95 0.50
N LEU A 70 1.09 7.20 0.88
CA LEU A 70 1.78 6.41 1.90
C LEU A 70 1.09 6.55 3.27
N ASP A 71 0.70 7.77 3.65
CA ASP A 71 -0.04 8.02 4.90
C ASP A 71 -1.38 7.30 4.92
N SER A 72 -2.13 7.32 3.82
CA SER A 72 -3.37 6.57 3.67
C SER A 72 -3.14 5.07 3.84
N GLY A 73 -2.10 4.52 3.21
CA GLY A 73 -1.72 3.11 3.35
C GLY A 73 -1.36 2.72 4.79
N VAL A 74 -0.56 3.54 5.48
CA VAL A 74 -0.21 3.32 6.90
C VAL A 74 -1.45 3.37 7.79
N ASN A 75 -2.38 4.29 7.53
CA ASN A 75 -3.62 4.41 8.29
C ASN A 75 -4.55 3.21 8.07
N GLN A 76 -4.64 2.70 6.84
CA GLN A 76 -5.36 1.46 6.55
C GLN A 76 -4.77 0.27 7.31
N LEU A 77 -3.43 0.13 7.31
CA LEU A 77 -2.76 -0.93 8.06
C LEU A 77 -3.04 -0.86 9.56
N LYS A 78 -3.00 0.34 10.15
CA LYS A 78 -3.38 0.56 11.56
C LYS A 78 -4.83 0.13 11.81
N SER A 79 -5.74 0.44 10.90
CA SER A 79 -7.15 0.02 10.99
C SER A 79 -7.30 -1.50 11.00
N TYR A 80 -6.64 -2.21 10.06
CA TYR A 80 -6.65 -3.66 10.04
C TYR A 80 -6.06 -4.27 11.31
N MET A 81 -4.94 -3.73 11.79
CA MET A 81 -4.31 -4.22 13.01
C MET A 81 -5.21 -4.05 14.23
N ASN A 82 -5.96 -2.95 14.31
CA ASN A 82 -6.95 -2.73 15.36
C ASN A 82 -8.09 -3.77 15.32
N ILE A 83 -8.61 -4.07 14.12
CA ILE A 83 -9.66 -5.09 13.94
C ILE A 83 -9.16 -6.46 14.40
N ILE A 84 -7.97 -6.87 13.95
CA ILE A 84 -7.35 -8.15 14.34
C ILE A 84 -7.16 -8.23 15.85
N SER A 85 -6.69 -7.15 16.47
CA SER A 85 -6.51 -7.07 17.93
C SER A 85 -7.83 -7.30 18.68
N LYS A 86 -8.91 -6.65 18.26
CA LYS A 86 -10.25 -6.84 18.85
C LYS A 86 -10.75 -8.28 18.70
N VAL A 87 -10.60 -8.87 17.51
CA VAL A 87 -10.99 -10.28 17.28
C VAL A 87 -10.20 -11.22 18.18
N LYS A 88 -8.89 -11.00 18.33
CA LYS A 88 -8.05 -11.78 19.24
C LYS A 88 -8.52 -11.70 20.70
N GLN A 89 -8.89 -10.52 21.18
CA GLN A 89 -9.44 -10.34 22.52
C GLN A 89 -10.73 -11.15 22.73
N VAL A 90 -11.66 -11.10 21.77
CA VAL A 90 -12.92 -11.86 21.83
C VAL A 90 -12.65 -13.37 21.86
N ILE A 91 -11.72 -13.86 21.03
CA ILE A 91 -11.34 -15.28 21.02
C ILE A 91 -10.81 -15.73 22.39
N ILE A 92 -9.93 -14.94 23.01
CA ILE A 92 -9.38 -15.23 24.34
C ILE A 92 -10.51 -15.31 25.39
N LEU A 93 -11.42 -14.33 25.40
CA LEU A 93 -12.55 -14.32 26.34
C LEU A 93 -13.45 -15.56 26.20
N VAL A 94 -13.73 -15.99 24.97
CA VAL A 94 -14.51 -17.20 24.72
C VAL A 94 -13.77 -18.46 25.21
N GLN A 95 -12.47 -18.55 24.98
CA GLN A 95 -11.65 -19.66 25.47
C GLN A 95 -11.62 -19.73 27.01
N GLU A 96 -11.47 -18.58 27.69
CA GLU A 96 -11.52 -18.49 29.15
C GLU A 96 -12.88 -18.91 29.71
N TYR A 97 -13.99 -18.52 29.06
CA TYR A 97 -15.32 -18.94 29.47
C TYR A 97 -15.51 -20.46 29.34
N LEU A 98 -15.11 -21.04 28.20
CA LEU A 98 -15.24 -22.49 27.97
C LEU A 98 -14.36 -23.31 28.92
N THR A 99 -13.18 -22.82 29.28
CA THR A 99 -12.27 -23.52 30.19
C THR A 99 -12.66 -23.40 31.67
N ASN A 100 -13.23 -22.26 32.07
CA ASN A 100 -13.64 -22.03 33.47
C ASN A 100 -15.08 -22.50 33.76
N GLY A 101 -15.97 -22.51 32.78
CA GLY A 101 -17.36 -22.99 32.91
C GLY A 101 -17.52 -24.52 32.80
N LEU A 102 -16.47 -25.26 32.46
CA LEU A 102 -16.43 -26.73 32.47
C LEU A 102 -15.90 -27.32 33.79
N LYS A 103 -15.65 -26.49 34.81
CA LYS A 103 -15.40 -26.90 36.21
C LYS A 103 -16.70 -26.92 36.99
#